data_AF-A0A7C4Z3X0-F1
#
_entry.id   AF-A0A7C4Z3X0-F1
#
_cell.length_a   1.000
_cell.length_b   1.000
_cell.length_c   1.000
_cell.angle_alpha   90.00
_cell.angle_beta   90.00
_cell.angle_gamma   90.00
#
_symmetry.space_group_name_H-M   'P 1'
#
loop_
_entity.id
_entity.type
_entity.pdbx_description
1 polymer ?
#
loop_
_entity_poly.entity_id
_entity_poly.type
_entity_poly.pdbx_seq_one_letter_code
_entity_poly.pdbx_strand_id
1 'polypeptide(L)'
;MADGRDLIEETVVIIGQLVEKLPAVKPHYSAEEFEELESYLQSAQKWVASCRKKVWLRGKEGTDMAQKCLDTARHLQEVLDTPAAALESAADLAYQLENLARVIATKSQVMT
;
A
#
# COMPACT_ATOMS: atom_id res chain seq x y z
N MET A 1 6.01 -21.18 2.11
CA MET A 1 6.19 -20.01 1.23
C MET A 1 4.98 -19.13 1.46
N ALA A 2 5.16 -17.85 1.79
CA ALA A 2 4.04 -16.92 1.91
C ALA A 2 3.36 -16.77 0.55
N ASP A 3 2.05 -16.87 0.49
CA ASP A 3 1.29 -16.61 -0.73
C ASP A 3 1.22 -15.08 -0.90
N GLY A 4 1.63 -14.55 -2.05
CA GLY A 4 1.56 -13.11 -2.30
C GLY A 4 0.15 -12.51 -2.13
N ARG A 5 -0.91 -13.34 -2.22
CA ARG A 5 -2.28 -12.89 -1.91
C ARG A 5 -2.46 -12.63 -0.43
N ASP A 6 -1.91 -13.47 0.44
CA ASP A 6 -1.98 -13.28 1.89
C ASP A 6 -1.22 -12.02 2.29
N LEU A 7 -0.05 -11.78 1.67
CA LEU A 7 0.72 -10.54 1.87
C LEU A 7 -0.09 -9.29 1.50
N ILE A 8 -0.78 -9.31 0.35
CA ILE A 8 -1.65 -8.20 -0.05
C ILE A 8 -2.86 -8.04 0.87
N GLU A 9 -3.49 -9.12 1.32
CA GLU A 9 -4.57 -9.02 2.31
C GLU A 9 -4.06 -8.39 3.62
N GLU A 10 -2.84 -8.73 4.04
CA GLU A 10 -2.20 -8.12 5.21
C GLU A 10 -1.91 -6.63 4.98
N THR A 11 -1.42 -6.25 3.78
CA THR A 11 -1.25 -4.84 3.40
C THR A 11 -2.58 -4.07 3.45
N VAL A 12 -3.70 -4.67 3.00
CA VAL A 12 -5.03 -4.07 3.10
C VAL A 12 -5.40 -3.78 4.56
N VAL A 13 -5.15 -4.75 5.45
CA VAL A 13 -5.45 -4.60 6.88
C VAL A 13 -4.62 -3.46 7.48
N ILE A 14 -3.32 -3.39 7.16
CA ILE A 14 -2.45 -2.31 7.66
C ILE A 14 -2.92 -0.95 7.15
N ILE A 15 -3.22 -0.81 5.86
CA ILE A 15 -3.75 0.45 5.29
C ILE A 15 -5.05 0.85 5.99
N GLY A 16 -5.95 -0.11 6.27
CA GLY A 16 -7.16 0.14 7.05
C GLY A 16 -6.83 0.71 8.44
N GLN A 17 -5.91 0.09 9.16
CA GLN A 17 -5.46 0.58 10.47
C GLN A 17 -4.80 1.96 10.41
N LEU A 18 -4.04 2.27 9.35
CA LEU A 18 -3.45 3.60 9.15
C LEU A 18 -4.54 4.66 8.99
N VAL A 19 -5.56 4.38 8.17
CA VAL A 19 -6.70 5.28 7.98
C VAL A 19 -7.48 5.49 9.28
N GLU A 20 -7.65 4.45 10.10
CA GLU A 20 -8.26 4.57 11.43
C GLU A 20 -7.41 5.40 12.40
N LYS A 21 -6.08 5.40 12.24
CA LYS A 21 -5.14 6.17 13.07
C LYS A 21 -4.94 7.61 12.59
N LEU A 22 -5.30 7.95 11.35
CA LEU A 22 -5.16 9.31 10.80
C LEU A 22 -5.70 10.43 11.71
N PRO A 23 -6.90 10.33 12.31
CA PRO A 23 -7.42 11.38 13.18
C PRO A 23 -6.57 11.63 14.42
N ALA A 24 -5.87 10.60 14.92
CA ALA A 24 -5.01 10.70 16.09
C ALA A 24 -3.70 11.43 15.78
N VAL A 25 -3.17 11.26 14.56
CA VAL A 25 -1.92 11.91 14.15
C VAL A 25 -2.12 13.27 13.52
N LYS A 26 -3.34 13.63 13.10
CA LYS A 26 -3.71 14.95 12.57
C LYS A 26 -3.03 16.17 13.26
N PRO A 27 -2.96 16.29 14.60
CA PRO A 27 -2.29 17.42 15.26
C PRO A 27 -0.78 17.50 15.04
N HIS A 28 -0.13 16.43 14.58
CA HIS A 28 1.30 16.38 14.27
C HIS A 28 1.63 16.90 12.86
N TYR A 29 0.60 17.11 12.02
CA TYR A 29 0.74 17.48 10.61
C TYR A 29 0.18 18.88 10.39
N SER A 30 0.76 19.62 9.45
CA SER A 30 0.09 20.79 8.88
C SER A 30 -1.14 20.37 8.04
N ALA A 31 -2.02 21.33 7.73
CA ALA A 31 -3.20 21.05 6.92
C ALA A 31 -2.84 20.50 5.52
N GLU A 32 -1.78 21.03 4.92
CA GLU A 32 -1.29 20.61 3.59
C GLU A 32 -0.68 19.21 3.65
N GLU A 33 0.18 18.94 4.64
CA GLU A 33 0.80 17.61 4.83
C GLU A 33 -0.25 16.53 5.14
N PHE A 34 -1.27 16.87 5.93
CA PHE A 34 -2.33 15.92 6.27
C PHE A 34 -3.20 15.57 5.05
N GLU A 35 -3.56 16.58 4.24
CA GLU A 35 -4.32 16.37 2.99
C GLU A 35 -3.52 15.52 1.99
N GLU A 36 -2.22 15.76 1.89
CA GLU A 36 -1.32 14.97 1.03
C GLU A 36 -1.22 13.51 1.50
N LEU A 37 -1.05 13.28 2.81
CA LEU A 37 -1.05 11.94 3.40
C LEU A 37 -2.37 11.19 3.15
N GLU A 38 -3.51 11.87 3.33
CA GLU A 38 -4.83 11.31 3.02
C GLU A 38 -4.94 10.90 1.55
N SER A 39 -4.48 11.75 0.63
CA SER A 39 -4.47 11.48 -0.80
C SER A 39 -3.66 10.24 -1.15
N TYR A 40 -2.45 10.10 -0.58
CA TYR A 40 -1.61 8.92 -0.79
C TYR A 40 -2.25 7.65 -0.23
N LEU A 41 -2.81 7.70 0.98
CA LEU A 41 -3.46 6.54 1.59
C LEU A 41 -4.72 6.11 0.83
N GLN A 42 -5.52 7.07 0.33
CA GLN A 42 -6.67 6.76 -0.52
C GLN A 42 -6.25 6.11 -1.84
N SER A 43 -5.17 6.61 -2.45
CA SER A 43 -4.59 6.02 -3.66
C SER A 43 -4.10 4.59 -3.40
N ALA A 44 -3.34 4.38 -2.32
CA ALA A 44 -2.89 3.07 -1.88
C ALA A 44 -4.07 2.11 -1.65
N GLN A 45 -5.12 2.55 -0.95
CA GLN A 45 -6.32 1.76 -0.68
C GLN A 45 -7.05 1.33 -1.98
N LYS A 46 -7.15 2.23 -2.96
CA LYS A 46 -7.74 1.94 -4.26
C LYS A 46 -6.94 0.88 -5.03
N TRP A 47 -5.62 1.03 -5.07
CA TRP A 47 -4.76 0.13 -5.83
C TRP A 47 -4.62 -1.24 -5.17
N VAL A 48 -4.42 -1.29 -3.84
CA VAL A 48 -4.33 -2.57 -3.11
C VAL A 48 -5.60 -3.39 -3.28
N ALA A 49 -6.78 -2.76 -3.29
CA ALA A 49 -8.05 -3.45 -3.53
C ALA A 49 -8.11 -4.10 -4.92
N SER A 50 -7.50 -3.48 -5.93
CA SER A 50 -7.42 -3.99 -7.31
C SER A 50 -6.46 -5.17 -7.44
N CYS A 51 -5.46 -5.26 -6.56
CA CYS A 51 -4.48 -6.34 -6.50
C CYS A 51 -5.03 -7.61 -5.82
N ARG A 52 -6.15 -7.52 -5.08
CA ARG A 52 -6.71 -8.63 -4.31
C ARG A 52 -7.10 -9.82 -5.19
N LYS A 53 -6.94 -11.03 -4.64
CA LYS A 53 -7.40 -12.31 -5.21
C LYS A 53 -6.81 -12.68 -6.57
N LYS A 54 -5.65 -12.12 -6.95
CA LYS A 54 -5.00 -12.42 -8.23
C LYS A 54 -4.07 -13.62 -8.13
N VAL A 55 -4.29 -14.61 -8.99
CA VAL A 55 -3.49 -15.85 -9.02
C VAL A 55 -2.02 -15.58 -9.33
N TRP A 56 -1.73 -14.54 -10.13
CA TRP A 56 -0.37 -14.14 -10.48
C TRP A 56 0.53 -13.83 -9.26
N LEU A 57 -0.07 -13.39 -8.15
CA LEU A 57 0.64 -13.13 -6.89
C LEU A 57 1.27 -14.39 -6.26
N ARG A 58 0.84 -15.59 -6.67
CA ARG A 58 1.44 -16.86 -6.23
C ARG A 58 2.80 -17.14 -6.88
N GLY A 59 3.17 -16.42 -7.93
CA GLY A 59 4.49 -16.50 -8.54
C GLY A 59 5.53 -15.77 -7.70
N LYS A 60 6.81 -16.14 -7.85
CA LYS A 60 7.94 -15.51 -7.14
C LYS A 60 7.94 -13.98 -7.30
N GLU A 61 7.83 -13.50 -8.54
CA GLU A 61 7.78 -12.05 -8.86
C GLU A 61 6.62 -11.35 -8.15
N GLY A 62 5.41 -11.93 -8.18
CA GLY A 62 4.25 -11.36 -7.51
C GLY A 62 4.35 -11.39 -5.99
N THR A 63 4.95 -12.43 -5.41
CA THR A 63 5.19 -12.53 -3.97
C THR A 63 6.26 -11.53 -3.51
N ASP A 64 7.36 -11.37 -4.26
CA ASP A 64 8.40 -10.36 -3.99
C ASP A 64 7.82 -8.93 -4.02
N MET A 65 7.00 -8.60 -5.02
CA MET A 65 6.35 -7.29 -5.10
C MET A 65 5.33 -7.06 -3.97
N ALA A 66 4.53 -8.07 -3.64
CA ALA A 66 3.59 -7.99 -2.53
C ALA A 66 4.29 -7.83 -1.19
N GLN A 67 5.42 -8.52 -0.99
CA GLN A 67 6.24 -8.39 0.21
C GLN A 67 6.77 -6.96 0.35
N LYS A 68 7.29 -6.34 -0.72
CA LYS A 68 7.72 -4.94 -0.68
C LYS A 68 6.59 -3.98 -0.29
N CYS A 69 5.39 -4.17 -0.86
CA CYS A 69 4.23 -3.35 -0.48
C CYS A 69 3.88 -3.50 1.01
N LEU A 70 3.98 -4.73 1.54
CA LEU A 70 3.75 -5.01 2.94
C LEU A 70 4.82 -4.37 3.85
N ASP A 71 6.09 -4.49 3.50
CA ASP A 71 7.19 -3.89 4.25
C ASP A 71 7.09 -2.36 4.27
N THR A 72 6.79 -1.71 3.14
CA THR A 72 6.55 -0.26 3.10
C THR A 72 5.32 0.14 3.93
N ALA A 73 4.23 -0.64 3.89
CA ALA A 73 3.04 -0.36 4.71
C ALA A 73 3.32 -0.48 6.21
N ARG A 74 4.12 -1.48 6.63
CA ARG A 74 4.57 -1.62 8.02
C ARG A 74 5.48 -0.46 8.42
N HIS A 75 6.42 -0.09 7.56
CA HIS A 75 7.30 1.04 7.83
C HIS A 75 6.50 2.34 8.02
N LEU A 76 5.54 2.62 7.14
CA LEU A 76 4.62 3.75 7.28
C LEU A 76 3.87 3.75 8.62
N GLN A 77 3.48 2.58 9.11
CA GLN A 77 2.82 2.44 10.41
C GLN A 77 3.75 2.80 11.58
N GLU A 78 5.05 2.52 11.46
CA GLU A 78 6.06 2.86 12.47
C GLU A 78 6.43 4.35 12.44
N VAL A 79 6.46 4.96 11.26
CA VAL A 79 6.85 6.37 11.08
C VAL A 79 5.67 7.34 11.01
N LEU A 80 4.44 6.88 11.27
CA LEU A 80 3.21 7.67 11.16
C LEU A 80 3.20 8.93 12.05
N ASP A 81 3.93 8.92 13.16
CA ASP A 81 4.08 10.09 14.05
C ASP A 81 5.13 11.11 13.54
N THR A 82 5.81 10.81 12.43
CA THR A 82 6.86 11.65 11.83
C THR A 82 6.42 12.11 10.43
N PRO A 83 5.90 13.35 10.28
CA PRO A 83 5.24 13.80 9.05
C PRO A 83 6.05 13.61 7.76
N ALA A 84 7.31 14.04 7.74
CA ALA A 84 8.16 13.91 6.56
C ALA A 84 8.40 12.44 6.15
N ALA A 85 8.68 11.56 7.12
CA ALA A 85 8.92 10.15 6.85
C ALA A 85 7.63 9.40 6.47
N ALA A 86 6.50 9.78 7.08
CA ALA A 86 5.20 9.22 6.75
C ALA A 86 4.74 9.61 5.35
N LEU A 87 4.92 10.86 4.94
CA LEU A 87 4.60 11.31 3.59
C LEU A 87 5.43 10.57 2.54
N GLU A 88 6.75 10.47 2.75
CA GLU A 88 7.64 9.73 1.84
C GLU A 88 7.23 8.26 1.75
N SER A 89 6.97 7.62 2.90
CA SER A 89 6.56 6.21 2.96
C SER A 89 5.17 5.97 2.34
N ALA A 90 4.24 6.90 2.51
CA ALA A 90 2.91 6.82 1.91
C ALA A 90 2.94 7.02 0.40
N ALA A 91 3.75 7.95 -0.10
CA ALA A 91 3.98 8.15 -1.51
C ALA A 91 4.60 6.90 -2.16
N ASP A 92 5.63 6.32 -1.52
CA ASP A 92 6.27 5.09 -1.99
C ASP A 92 5.28 3.91 -2.00
N LEU A 93 4.50 3.73 -0.92
CA LEU A 93 3.46 2.70 -0.84
C LEU A 93 2.44 2.84 -1.97
N ALA A 94 1.93 4.05 -2.20
CA ALA A 94 0.97 4.32 -3.26
C ALA A 94 1.55 4.01 -4.65
N TYR A 95 2.80 4.42 -4.90
CA TYR A 95 3.49 4.14 -6.17
C TYR A 95 3.72 2.63 -6.38
N GLN A 96 4.18 1.92 -5.36
CA GLN A 96 4.41 0.48 -5.44
C GLN A 96 3.11 -0.29 -5.71
N LEU A 97 2.03 0.07 -5.01
CA LEU A 97 0.71 -0.55 -5.21
C LEU A 97 0.13 -0.23 -6.58
N GLU A 98 0.29 1.00 -7.08
CA GLU A 98 -0.10 1.35 -8.43
C GLU A 98 0.65 0.49 -9.46
N ASN A 99 1.97 0.40 -9.32
CA ASN A 99 2.80 -0.38 -10.23
C ASN A 99 2.40 -1.87 -10.20
N LEU A 100 2.20 -2.43 -9.01
CA LEU A 100 1.69 -3.79 -8.85
C LEU A 100 0.34 -3.98 -9.55
N ALA A 101 -0.60 -3.05 -9.37
CA ALA A 101 -1.91 -3.12 -10.02
C ALA A 101 -1.80 -3.06 -11.55
N ARG A 102 -0.91 -2.22 -12.09
CA ARG A 102 -0.63 -2.14 -13.53
C ARG A 102 -0.03 -3.44 -14.06
N VAL A 103 0.98 -4.00 -13.38
CA VAL A 103 1.60 -5.28 -13.75
C VAL A 103 0.55 -6.39 -13.76
N ILE A 104 -0.28 -6.47 -12.72
CA ILE A 104 -1.39 -7.43 -12.64
C ILE A 104 -2.35 -7.26 -13.81
N ALA A 105 -2.72 -6.03 -14.17
CA ALA A 105 -3.61 -5.74 -15.29
C ALA A 105 -3.00 -6.20 -16.62
N THR A 106 -1.73 -5.89 -16.87
CA THR A 106 -1.01 -6.34 -18.08
C THR A 106 -0.91 -7.86 -18.13
N LYS A 107 -0.54 -8.53 -17.04
CA LYS A 107 -0.42 -10.00 -17.02
C LYS A 107 -1.78 -10.68 -17.17
N SER A 108 -2.87 -10.06 -16.69
CA SER A 108 -4.24 -10.55 -16.90
C SER A 108 -4.69 -10.44 -18.36
N GLN A 109 -4.20 -9.44 -19.10
CA GLN A 109 -4.49 -9.24 -20.53
C GLN A 109 -3.75 -10.21 -21.47
N VAL A 110 -2.60 -10.75 -21.05
CA VAL A 110 -1.79 -11.66 -21.88
C VAL A 110 -2.27 -13.12 -21.76
N MET A 111 -3.18 -13.43 -20.83
CA MET A 111 -3.76 -14.77 -20.63
C MET A 111 -5.15 -14.98 -21.26
N THR A 112 -5.62 -14.03 -22.09
CA THR A 112 -6.81 -14.16 -22.95
C THR A 112 -6.40 -14.36 -24.39
#